data_AF-A0A5A9FRC2-F1
#
_entry.id   AF-A0A5A9FRC2-F1
#
_cell.length_a   1.000
_cell.length_b   1.000
_cell.length_c   1.000
_cell.angle_alpha   90.00
_cell.angle_beta   90.00
_cell.angle_gamma   90.00
#
_symmetry.space_group_name_H-M   'P 1'
#
loop_
_entity.id
_entity.type
_entity.pdbx_description
1 polymer ?
#
loop_
_entity_poly.entity_id
_entity_poly.type
_entity_poly.pdbx_seq_one_letter_code
_entity_poly.pdbx_strand_id
1 'polypeptide(L)'
;MTATLKTLPAWHEGELFIQRKLGVAERMEAIGQRVIRDHMPDQHRDFYAQLPFIVLGSVDPAGDPWATLLVGKPGFLSSPTPTRLDIAAHAEPGDPAGEGMRDGDPVGLLGIEMHTRRRNRMNGILTASGSGFRVDVDQSFGNCPRYIQLRDFAYAREPAEPSNAAVEVLPRLDAAARAMVAAADAFFVATYADRAERRQVDVSHRGGKAGFVRVAEDGTLTVPDFNGNLFFSTLGNIVLNGKAGLVFVDYESGDLLQMTGDAEVVLDSPEIAAFQGAERLWTFRPRRILRRAGALALRWSFRKEGWSPNSLMTGDWTEAAARLQAADLSKSWRPYRVTKIVDETPEIRSFHLQPADG
;
A
#
# COMPACT_ATOMS: atom_id res chain seq x y z
N MET A 1 -11.37 -19.58 30.14
CA MET A 1 -11.80 -18.17 30.18
C MET A 1 -10.98 -17.42 29.16
N THR A 2 -11.56 -17.06 28.02
CA THR A 2 -10.88 -16.26 27.01
C THR A 2 -10.73 -14.85 27.55
N ALA A 3 -9.51 -14.37 27.75
CA ALA A 3 -9.31 -12.97 28.08
C ALA A 3 -9.75 -12.14 26.86
N THR A 4 -10.88 -11.45 26.97
CA THR A 4 -11.33 -10.52 25.93
C THR A 4 -10.28 -9.41 25.83
N LEU A 5 -9.72 -9.22 24.65
CA LEU A 5 -8.78 -8.12 24.39
C LEU A 5 -9.42 -6.80 24.80
N LYS A 6 -8.70 -5.96 25.54
CA LYS A 6 -9.19 -4.62 25.91
C LYS A 6 -9.43 -3.81 24.64
N THR A 7 -10.66 -3.31 24.45
CA THR A 7 -11.00 -2.46 23.31
C THR A 7 -10.26 -1.13 23.43
N LEU A 8 -9.48 -0.79 22.41
CA LEU A 8 -8.81 0.52 22.29
C LEU A 8 -9.70 1.51 21.55
N PRO A 9 -9.48 2.83 21.69
CA PRO A 9 -10.12 3.83 20.85
C PRO A 9 -9.92 3.50 19.36
N ALA A 10 -10.97 3.70 18.57
CA ALA A 10 -11.01 3.38 17.14
C ALA A 10 -9.83 3.97 16.36
N TRP A 11 -9.47 5.21 16.69
CA TRP A 11 -8.36 5.94 16.08
C TRP A 11 -7.20 6.08 17.05
N HIS A 12 -5.98 5.98 16.54
CA HIS A 12 -4.78 6.31 17.28
C HIS A 12 -4.27 7.71 16.92
N GLU A 13 -3.28 8.21 17.66
CA GLU A 13 -2.82 9.59 17.61
C GLU A 13 -2.30 10.03 16.24
N GLY A 14 -1.69 9.13 15.47
CA GLY A 14 -1.21 9.41 14.11
C GLY A 14 -2.34 9.58 13.09
N GLU A 15 -3.37 8.74 13.18
CA GLU A 15 -4.58 8.90 12.35
C GLU A 15 -5.30 10.20 12.69
N LEU A 16 -5.49 10.48 13.99
CA LEU A 16 -6.11 11.72 14.47
C LEU A 16 -5.35 12.96 14.03
N PHE A 17 -4.02 12.93 14.03
CA PHE A 17 -3.20 14.03 13.54
C PHE A 17 -3.55 14.39 12.09
N ILE A 18 -3.59 13.40 11.19
CA ILE A 18 -3.91 13.61 9.78
C ILE A 18 -5.38 14.04 9.62
N GLN A 19 -6.31 13.37 10.31
CA GLN A 19 -7.74 13.70 10.24
C GLN A 19 -8.04 15.13 10.71
N ARG A 20 -7.37 15.61 11.77
CA ARG A 20 -7.49 17.01 12.23
C ARG A 20 -6.93 17.99 11.23
N LYS A 21 -5.77 17.70 10.64
CA LYS A 21 -5.16 18.55 9.61
C LYS A 21 -6.05 18.70 8.38
N LEU A 22 -6.84 17.67 8.06
CA LEU A 22 -7.82 17.69 6.97
C LEU A 22 -9.22 18.19 7.38
N GLY A 23 -9.44 18.53 8.66
CA GLY A 23 -10.75 19.00 9.15
C GLY A 23 -11.84 17.91 9.15
N VAL A 24 -11.48 16.63 9.22
CA VAL A 24 -12.44 15.50 9.15
C VAL A 24 -12.53 14.68 10.44
N ALA A 25 -11.84 15.08 11.51
CA ALA A 25 -11.72 14.30 12.75
C ALA A 25 -13.08 13.96 13.40
N GLU A 26 -13.97 14.94 13.60
CA GLU A 26 -15.29 14.70 14.21
C GLU A 26 -16.14 13.73 13.38
N ARG A 27 -16.12 13.89 12.05
CA ARG A 27 -16.82 12.98 11.13
C ARG A 27 -16.24 11.56 11.23
N MET A 28 -14.92 11.43 11.30
CA MET A 28 -14.25 10.13 11.40
C MET A 28 -14.50 9.47 12.75
N GLU A 29 -14.58 10.23 13.85
CA GLU A 29 -14.94 9.69 15.16
C GLU A 29 -16.30 8.96 15.14
N ALA A 30 -17.33 9.62 14.62
CA ALA A 30 -18.67 9.05 14.49
C ALA A 30 -18.70 7.81 13.56
N ILE A 31 -17.90 7.81 12.50
CA ILE A 31 -17.80 6.67 11.57
C ILE A 31 -17.04 5.51 12.22
N GLY A 32 -15.90 5.77 12.84
CA GLY A 32 -15.01 4.77 13.44
C GLY A 32 -15.73 3.89 14.45
N GLN A 33 -16.49 4.52 15.36
CA GLN A 33 -17.30 3.81 16.37
C GLN A 33 -18.34 2.84 15.78
N ARG A 34 -18.78 3.07 14.53
CA ARG A 34 -19.80 2.25 13.87
C ARG A 34 -19.23 1.17 12.97
N VAL A 35 -18.03 1.40 12.42
CA VAL A 35 -17.47 0.56 11.34
C VAL A 35 -16.31 -0.31 11.79
N ILE A 36 -15.56 0.09 12.81
CA ILE A 36 -14.48 -0.70 13.39
C ILE A 36 -15.07 -1.55 14.51
N ARG A 37 -15.00 -2.87 14.36
CA ARG A 37 -15.60 -3.84 15.28
C ARG A 37 -14.52 -4.70 15.90
N ASP A 38 -14.74 -5.15 17.13
CA ASP A 38 -13.94 -6.15 17.84
C ASP A 38 -14.26 -7.60 17.42
N HIS A 39 -15.13 -7.76 16.42
CA HIS A 39 -15.55 -9.05 15.88
C HIS A 39 -15.77 -8.96 14.37
N MET A 40 -15.66 -10.08 13.68
CA MET A 40 -16.01 -10.24 12.28
C MET A 40 -17.52 -10.49 12.12
N PRO A 41 -18.26 -9.63 11.40
CA PRO A 41 -19.62 -9.96 10.95
C PRO A 41 -19.62 -11.22 10.09
N ASP A 42 -20.75 -11.94 10.01
CA ASP A 42 -20.86 -13.19 9.24
C ASP A 42 -20.45 -13.02 7.78
N GLN A 43 -20.82 -11.88 7.16
CA GLN A 43 -20.39 -11.55 5.80
C GLN A 43 -18.85 -11.50 5.63
N HIS A 44 -18.11 -11.09 6.66
CA HIS A 44 -16.65 -11.11 6.67
C HIS A 44 -16.13 -12.54 6.87
N ARG A 45 -16.75 -13.31 7.76
CA ARG A 45 -16.36 -14.70 8.06
C ARG A 45 -16.48 -15.58 6.82
N ASP A 46 -17.62 -15.49 6.12
CA ASP A 46 -17.86 -16.21 4.85
C ASP A 46 -16.87 -15.78 3.77
N PHE A 47 -16.56 -14.47 3.72
CA PHE A 47 -15.57 -13.93 2.79
C PHE A 47 -14.17 -14.47 3.02
N TYR A 48 -13.69 -14.54 4.25
CA TYR A 48 -12.36 -15.10 4.51
C TYR A 48 -12.32 -16.58 4.09
N ALA A 49 -13.37 -17.36 4.36
CA ALA A 49 -13.39 -18.79 4.04
C ALA A 49 -13.26 -19.13 2.55
N GLN A 50 -13.69 -18.24 1.65
CA GLN A 50 -13.58 -18.45 0.21
C GLN A 50 -12.24 -18.02 -0.40
N LEU A 51 -11.38 -17.31 0.33
CA LEU A 51 -10.15 -16.77 -0.25
C LEU A 51 -9.12 -17.88 -0.53
N PRO A 52 -8.32 -17.74 -1.61
CA PRO A 52 -7.19 -18.62 -1.90
C PRO A 52 -5.86 -18.08 -1.35
N PHE A 53 -5.86 -16.88 -0.78
CA PHE A 53 -4.73 -16.28 -0.08
C PHE A 53 -5.18 -15.20 0.88
N ILE A 54 -4.30 -14.80 1.79
CA ILE A 54 -4.45 -13.64 2.67
C ILE A 54 -3.16 -12.84 2.67
N VAL A 55 -3.27 -11.52 2.74
CA VAL A 55 -2.10 -10.65 2.93
C VAL A 55 -1.91 -10.45 4.43
N LEU A 56 -0.67 -10.60 4.90
CA LEU A 56 -0.31 -10.49 6.30
C LEU A 56 0.78 -9.44 6.48
N GLY A 57 0.59 -8.57 7.47
CA GLY A 57 1.62 -7.70 8.01
C GLY A 57 2.04 -8.20 9.39
N SER A 58 3.35 -8.29 9.62
CA SER A 58 3.97 -8.64 10.89
C SER A 58 5.10 -7.66 11.22
N VAL A 59 5.62 -7.73 12.45
CA VAL A 59 6.78 -6.95 12.86
C VAL A 59 7.78 -7.86 13.53
N ASP A 60 9.00 -7.92 13.00
CA ASP A 60 10.04 -8.77 13.54
C ASP A 60 10.56 -8.27 14.91
N PRO A 61 11.38 -9.06 15.64
CA PRO A 61 11.93 -8.64 16.93
C PRO A 61 12.84 -7.40 16.88
N ALA A 62 13.36 -7.03 15.71
CA ALA A 62 14.11 -5.79 15.52
C ALA A 62 13.19 -4.57 15.33
N GLY A 63 11.87 -4.78 15.37
CA GLY A 63 10.87 -3.75 15.18
C GLY A 63 10.70 -3.35 13.71
N ASP A 64 11.10 -4.21 12.78
CA ASP A 64 10.97 -3.97 11.35
C ASP A 64 9.69 -4.63 10.82
N PRO A 65 8.78 -3.85 10.21
CA PRO A 65 7.56 -4.38 9.64
C PRO A 65 7.82 -5.11 8.32
N TRP A 66 7.08 -6.18 8.09
CA TRP A 66 7.13 -6.97 6.88
C TRP A 66 5.72 -7.26 6.38
N ALA A 67 5.53 -7.18 5.07
CA ALA A 67 4.31 -7.65 4.41
C ALA A 67 4.61 -8.94 3.65
N THR A 68 3.66 -9.87 3.68
CA THR A 68 3.72 -11.12 2.91
C THR A 68 2.32 -11.57 2.48
N LEU A 69 2.25 -12.64 1.70
CA LEU A 69 1.02 -13.32 1.33
C LEU A 69 1.13 -14.79 1.73
N LEU A 70 0.08 -15.30 2.38
CA LEU A 70 -0.06 -16.72 2.68
C LEU A 70 -1.10 -17.31 1.74
N VAL A 71 -0.76 -18.43 1.12
CA VAL A 71 -1.59 -19.09 0.10
C VAL A 71 -2.17 -20.38 0.68
N GLY A 72 -3.41 -20.68 0.35
CA GLY A 72 -4.07 -21.92 0.74
C GLY A 72 -5.29 -22.20 -0.13
N LYS A 73 -5.84 -23.42 -0.08
CA LYS A 73 -7.11 -23.72 -0.76
C LYS A 73 -8.27 -23.13 0.04
N PRO A 74 -9.37 -22.67 -0.61
CA PRO A 74 -10.56 -22.21 0.11
C PRO A 74 -10.95 -23.16 1.27
N GLY A 75 -11.22 -22.58 2.43
CA GLY A 75 -11.35 -23.28 3.70
C GLY A 75 -10.09 -23.27 4.59
N PHE A 76 -8.91 -22.88 4.05
CA PHE A 76 -7.70 -22.72 4.89
C PHE A 76 -7.83 -21.56 5.90
N LEU A 77 -8.71 -20.60 5.61
CA LEU A 77 -9.15 -19.58 6.54
C LEU A 77 -10.54 -19.99 7.05
N SER A 78 -10.72 -20.06 8.37
CA SER A 78 -12.03 -20.41 8.94
C SER A 78 -12.27 -19.66 10.23
N SER A 79 -13.50 -19.23 10.47
CA SER A 79 -13.84 -18.44 11.67
C SER A 79 -14.77 -19.26 12.57
N PRO A 80 -14.26 -19.96 13.60
CA PRO A 80 -15.10 -20.77 14.49
C PRO A 80 -16.03 -19.90 15.35
N THR A 81 -15.63 -18.67 15.65
CA THR A 81 -16.42 -17.66 16.38
C THR A 81 -16.20 -16.28 15.76
N PRO A 82 -17.13 -15.31 15.90
CA PRO A 82 -16.95 -13.96 15.37
C PRO A 82 -15.65 -13.26 15.78
N THR A 83 -15.07 -13.61 16.93
CA THR A 83 -13.84 -13.02 17.46
C THR A 83 -12.57 -13.83 17.15
N ARG A 84 -12.64 -14.85 16.28
CA ARG A 84 -11.49 -15.70 15.94
C ARG A 84 -11.43 -16.06 14.47
N LEU A 85 -10.20 -16.09 13.95
CA LEU A 85 -9.87 -16.63 12.63
C LEU A 85 -8.76 -17.67 12.77
N ASP A 86 -9.02 -18.90 12.31
CA ASP A 86 -8.05 -19.96 12.17
C ASP A 86 -7.46 -19.93 10.76
N ILE A 87 -6.15 -20.01 10.66
CA ILE A 87 -5.38 -19.94 9.42
C ILE A 87 -4.52 -21.20 9.34
N ALA A 88 -4.88 -22.13 8.47
CA ALA A 88 -4.17 -23.38 8.21
C ALA A 88 -3.06 -23.18 7.17
N ALA A 89 -2.15 -22.24 7.44
CA ALA A 89 -0.98 -21.94 6.62
C ALA A 89 0.15 -21.40 7.51
N HIS A 90 1.37 -21.44 7.00
CA HIS A 90 2.56 -20.86 7.63
C HIS A 90 3.32 -19.99 6.64
N ALA A 91 4.11 -19.05 7.14
CA ALA A 91 5.11 -18.39 6.31
C ALA A 91 6.12 -19.43 5.81
N GLU A 92 6.46 -19.39 4.52
CA GLU A 92 7.48 -20.30 3.98
C GLU A 92 8.84 -20.05 4.65
N PRO A 93 9.71 -21.07 4.74
CA PRO A 93 11.10 -20.86 5.14
C PRO A 93 11.77 -19.75 4.32
N GLY A 94 12.38 -18.79 5.02
CA GLY A 94 13.03 -17.64 4.38
C GLY A 94 12.10 -16.46 4.06
N ASP A 95 10.81 -16.54 4.38
CA ASP A 95 9.94 -15.37 4.43
C ASP A 95 10.29 -14.50 5.66
N PRO A 96 10.74 -13.25 5.48
CA PRO A 96 11.12 -12.40 6.60
C PRO A 96 9.95 -12.07 7.53
N ALA A 97 8.70 -12.15 7.05
CA ALA A 97 7.53 -11.90 7.89
C ALA A 97 7.35 -12.96 8.99
N GLY A 98 7.87 -14.18 8.78
CA GLY A 98 7.73 -15.29 9.72
C GLY A 98 8.36 -15.03 11.09
N GLU A 99 9.37 -14.16 11.18
CA GLU A 99 10.01 -13.83 12.45
C GLU A 99 9.09 -13.06 13.41
N GLY A 100 8.11 -12.32 12.88
CA GLY A 100 7.10 -11.57 13.64
C GLY A 100 5.73 -12.26 13.71
N MET A 101 5.72 -13.59 13.57
CA MET A 101 4.51 -14.42 13.59
C MET A 101 4.54 -15.45 14.73
N ARG A 102 5.00 -15.05 15.92
CA ARG A 102 5.10 -15.91 17.10
C ARG A 102 3.83 -15.82 17.94
N ASP A 103 3.70 -16.74 18.90
CA ASP A 103 2.61 -16.72 19.88
C ASP A 103 2.60 -15.38 20.64
N GLY A 104 1.46 -14.68 20.63
CA GLY A 104 1.30 -13.36 21.22
C GLY A 104 1.67 -12.18 20.31
N ASP A 105 2.24 -12.41 19.11
CA ASP A 105 2.60 -11.32 18.21
C ASP A 105 1.34 -10.69 17.56
N PRO A 106 1.28 -9.35 17.45
CA PRO A 106 0.22 -8.69 16.71
C PRO A 106 0.44 -8.80 15.20
N VAL A 107 -0.65 -8.98 14.46
CA VAL A 107 -0.64 -9.02 13.00
C VAL A 107 -1.77 -8.18 12.41
N GLY A 108 -1.49 -7.63 11.23
CA GLY A 108 -2.51 -7.04 10.36
C GLY A 108 -2.84 -8.01 9.25
N LEU A 109 -4.13 -8.23 8.97
CA LEU A 109 -4.56 -9.08 7.86
C LEU A 109 -5.47 -8.33 6.91
N LEU A 110 -5.29 -8.61 5.62
CA LEU A 110 -6.15 -8.10 4.57
C LEU A 110 -6.62 -9.28 3.72
N GLY A 111 -7.91 -9.60 3.85
CA GLY A 111 -8.61 -10.42 2.89
C GLY A 111 -8.91 -9.60 1.64
N ILE A 112 -8.51 -10.08 0.47
CA ILE A 112 -8.73 -9.39 -0.80
C ILE A 112 -9.07 -10.40 -1.90
N GLU A 113 -10.15 -10.11 -2.62
CA GLU A 113 -10.63 -10.88 -3.76
C GLU A 113 -10.56 -9.99 -5.00
N MET A 114 -9.57 -10.26 -5.84
CA MET A 114 -9.24 -9.40 -6.99
C MET A 114 -10.33 -9.44 -8.06
N HIS A 115 -10.92 -10.61 -8.33
CA HIS A 115 -11.86 -10.81 -9.42
C HIS A 115 -13.25 -10.17 -9.21
N THR A 116 -13.57 -9.72 -7.99
CA THR A 116 -14.80 -8.97 -7.66
C THR A 116 -14.51 -7.60 -7.06
N ARG A 117 -13.23 -7.25 -6.86
CA ARG A 117 -12.80 -6.04 -6.11
C ARG A 117 -13.40 -6.00 -4.71
N ARG A 118 -13.30 -7.08 -3.95
CA ARG A 118 -13.73 -7.10 -2.54
C ARG A 118 -12.53 -7.12 -1.63
N ARG A 119 -12.55 -6.34 -0.54
CA ARG A 119 -11.51 -6.41 0.48
C ARG A 119 -12.00 -5.99 1.86
N ASN A 120 -11.58 -6.74 2.87
CA ASN A 120 -11.87 -6.48 4.28
C ASN A 120 -10.58 -6.65 5.09
N ARG A 121 -10.42 -5.85 6.13
CA ARG A 121 -9.30 -5.96 7.08
C ARG A 121 -9.73 -6.69 8.34
N MET A 122 -8.80 -7.45 8.90
CA MET A 122 -8.86 -7.93 10.27
C MET A 122 -7.47 -7.84 10.91
N ASN A 123 -7.34 -7.10 12.00
CA ASN A 123 -6.12 -7.05 12.80
C ASN A 123 -6.35 -7.82 14.09
N GLY A 124 -5.30 -8.41 14.65
CA GLY A 124 -5.44 -9.23 15.85
C GLY A 124 -4.13 -9.71 16.43
N ILE A 125 -4.25 -10.59 17.42
CA ILE A 125 -3.11 -11.20 18.11
C ILE A 125 -3.04 -12.68 17.75
N LEU A 126 -1.84 -13.14 17.38
CA LEU A 126 -1.59 -14.53 17.05
C LEU A 126 -1.60 -15.42 18.30
N THR A 127 -2.13 -16.62 18.12
CA THR A 127 -1.92 -17.75 19.02
C THR A 127 -1.52 -18.95 18.18
N ALA A 128 -0.44 -19.62 18.56
CA ALA A 128 0.01 -20.81 17.85
C ALA A 128 -1.08 -21.89 17.85
N SER A 129 -1.25 -22.58 16.71
CA SER A 129 -2.20 -23.67 16.54
C SER A 129 -1.49 -24.84 15.84
N GLY A 130 -1.91 -26.08 16.10
CA GLY A 130 -1.17 -27.26 15.66
C GLY A 130 -0.89 -27.33 14.15
N SER A 131 -1.79 -26.83 13.31
CA SER A 131 -1.70 -26.88 11.84
C SER A 131 -1.57 -25.51 11.18
N GLY A 132 -1.15 -24.49 11.92
CA GLY A 132 -1.20 -23.10 11.47
C GLY A 132 -1.13 -22.12 12.63
N PHE A 133 -2.01 -21.13 12.61
CA PHE A 133 -2.19 -20.21 13.74
C PHE A 133 -3.62 -19.71 13.81
N ARG A 134 -4.00 -19.27 15.01
CA ARG A 134 -5.24 -18.59 15.30
C ARG A 134 -4.96 -17.11 15.49
N VAL A 135 -5.90 -16.26 15.10
CA VAL A 135 -5.87 -14.83 15.38
C VAL A 135 -7.11 -14.48 16.19
N ASP A 136 -6.91 -14.00 17.41
CA ASP A 136 -7.96 -13.36 18.19
C ASP A 136 -8.17 -11.94 17.64
N VAL A 137 -9.40 -11.64 17.23
CA VAL A 137 -9.74 -10.41 16.52
C VAL A 137 -9.63 -9.21 17.46
N ASP A 138 -8.87 -8.21 17.04
CA ASP A 138 -8.83 -6.89 17.68
C ASP A 138 -9.71 -5.89 16.93
N GLN A 139 -9.55 -5.82 15.60
CA GLN A 139 -10.29 -4.90 14.75
C GLN A 139 -10.72 -5.57 13.45
N SER A 140 -11.95 -5.37 13.01
CA SER A 140 -12.48 -5.85 11.73
C SER A 140 -13.37 -4.80 11.07
N PHE A 141 -13.08 -4.51 9.81
CA PHE A 141 -13.82 -3.50 9.03
C PHE A 141 -13.63 -3.69 7.51
N GLY A 142 -14.60 -3.22 6.74
CA GLY A 142 -14.50 -3.18 5.28
C GLY A 142 -13.57 -2.06 4.80
N ASN A 143 -12.89 -2.26 3.68
CA ASN A 143 -12.09 -1.22 3.05
C ASN A 143 -12.59 -0.85 1.66
N CYS A 144 -12.28 0.37 1.22
CA CYS A 144 -12.73 0.90 -0.06
C CYS A 144 -12.12 0.13 -1.24
N PRO A 145 -12.88 -0.46 -2.18
CA PRO A 145 -12.32 -1.33 -3.22
C PRO A 145 -11.71 -0.61 -4.44
N ARG A 146 -11.66 0.73 -4.42
CA ARG A 146 -11.47 1.60 -5.59
C ARG A 146 -10.31 1.24 -6.50
N TYR A 147 -9.18 0.78 -6.00
CA TYR A 147 -7.96 0.64 -6.80
C TYR A 147 -7.55 -0.82 -7.06
N ILE A 148 -8.45 -1.78 -6.82
CA ILE A 148 -8.19 -3.20 -7.07
C ILE A 148 -8.43 -3.48 -8.55
N GLN A 149 -7.42 -4.03 -9.22
CA GLN A 149 -7.57 -4.50 -10.61
C GLN A 149 -8.15 -5.91 -10.63
N LEU A 150 -8.98 -6.20 -11.63
CA LEU A 150 -9.58 -7.53 -11.78
C LEU A 150 -8.55 -8.51 -12.33
N ARG A 151 -8.37 -9.59 -11.58
CA ARG A 151 -7.49 -10.70 -11.93
C ARG A 151 -8.16 -12.01 -11.59
N ASP A 152 -8.03 -12.98 -12.49
CA ASP A 152 -8.36 -14.38 -12.21
C ASP A 152 -7.11 -15.08 -11.69
N PHE A 153 -7.28 -16.07 -10.82
CA PHE A 153 -6.16 -16.81 -10.25
C PHE A 153 -6.18 -18.28 -10.72
N ALA A 154 -5.00 -18.89 -10.76
CA ALA A 154 -4.82 -20.31 -10.92
C ALA A 154 -3.69 -20.78 -9.99
N TYR A 155 -3.76 -22.03 -9.54
CA TYR A 155 -2.66 -22.65 -8.81
C TYR A 155 -1.63 -23.16 -9.82
N ALA A 156 -0.38 -22.69 -9.70
CA ALA A 156 0.76 -23.23 -10.45
C ALA A 156 1.43 -24.40 -9.72
N ARG A 157 1.20 -24.52 -8.40
CA ARG A 157 1.61 -25.64 -7.55
C ARG A 157 0.66 -25.78 -6.36
N GLU A 158 0.82 -26.86 -5.60
CA GLU A 158 0.07 -27.04 -4.36
C GLU A 158 0.53 -26.02 -3.30
N PRO A 159 -0.38 -25.33 -2.57
CA PRO A 159 0.02 -24.32 -1.59
C PRO A 159 0.90 -24.82 -0.44
N ALA A 160 0.81 -26.10 -0.10
CA ALA A 160 1.63 -26.73 0.93
C ALA A 160 3.05 -27.06 0.43
N GLU A 161 3.31 -26.98 -0.88
CA GLU A 161 4.62 -27.20 -1.47
C GLU A 161 5.39 -25.87 -1.55
N PRO A 162 6.46 -25.71 -0.74
CA PRO A 162 7.23 -24.48 -0.74
C PRO A 162 7.98 -24.26 -2.05
N SER A 163 8.29 -23.01 -2.37
CA SER A 163 9.25 -22.73 -3.45
C SER A 163 10.64 -23.31 -3.12
N ASN A 164 11.28 -23.91 -4.13
CA ASN A 164 12.67 -24.39 -4.02
C ASN A 164 13.71 -23.27 -4.31
N ALA A 165 13.26 -22.07 -4.67
CA ALA A 165 14.16 -20.96 -4.99
C ALA A 165 14.82 -20.41 -3.73
N ALA A 166 16.13 -20.15 -3.82
CA ALA A 166 16.85 -19.48 -2.74
C ALA A 166 16.37 -18.03 -2.58
N VAL A 167 16.30 -17.58 -1.33
CA VAL A 167 16.01 -16.18 -1.01
C VAL A 167 17.23 -15.33 -1.33
N GLU A 168 17.06 -14.33 -2.17
CA GLU A 168 18.12 -13.40 -2.55
C GLU A 168 18.04 -12.13 -1.70
N VAL A 169 19.12 -11.79 -1.00
CA VAL A 169 19.25 -10.53 -0.26
C VAL A 169 19.94 -9.51 -1.15
N LEU A 170 19.25 -8.42 -1.48
CA LEU A 170 19.77 -7.39 -2.37
C LEU A 170 20.38 -6.24 -1.55
N PRO A 171 21.62 -5.79 -1.87
CA PRO A 171 22.23 -4.64 -1.21
C PRO A 171 21.61 -3.30 -1.63
N ARG A 172 20.93 -3.28 -2.79
CA ARG A 172 20.19 -2.14 -3.35
C ARG A 172 19.18 -2.65 -4.38
N LEU A 173 18.22 -1.80 -4.78
CA LEU A 173 17.33 -2.10 -5.89
C LEU A 173 18.11 -2.20 -7.21
N ASP A 174 18.31 -3.43 -7.68
CA ASP A 174 18.89 -3.72 -9.00
C ASP A 174 17.89 -3.39 -10.13
N ALA A 175 18.30 -3.61 -11.38
CA ALA A 175 17.47 -3.32 -12.55
C ALA A 175 16.15 -4.11 -12.56
N ALA A 176 16.16 -5.39 -12.18
CA ALA A 176 14.97 -6.24 -12.18
C ALA A 176 13.97 -5.83 -11.08
N ALA A 177 14.47 -5.51 -9.88
CA ALA A 177 13.64 -5.00 -8.79
C ALA A 177 13.02 -3.63 -9.15
N ARG A 178 13.78 -2.73 -9.78
CA ARG A 178 13.27 -1.45 -10.29
C ARG A 178 12.20 -1.65 -11.35
N ALA A 179 12.41 -2.58 -12.27
CA ALA A 179 11.44 -2.91 -13.31
C ALA A 179 10.12 -3.46 -12.70
N MET A 180 10.21 -4.34 -11.70
CA MET A 180 9.04 -4.86 -10.99
C MET A 180 8.24 -3.73 -10.30
N VAL A 181 8.92 -2.83 -9.59
CA VAL A 181 8.27 -1.68 -8.94
C VAL A 181 7.62 -0.75 -9.97
N ALA A 182 8.30 -0.48 -11.08
CA ALA A 182 7.78 0.38 -12.15
C ALA A 182 6.59 -0.25 -12.90
N ALA A 183 6.57 -1.58 -13.05
CA ALA A 183 5.47 -2.29 -13.70
C ALA A 183 4.26 -2.51 -12.77
N ALA A 184 4.45 -2.43 -11.45
CA ALA A 184 3.40 -2.71 -10.49
C ALA A 184 2.23 -1.71 -10.56
N ASP A 185 1.02 -2.23 -10.71
CA ASP A 185 -0.23 -1.49 -10.48
C ASP A 185 -0.74 -1.58 -9.04
N ALA A 186 -0.12 -2.43 -8.22
CA ALA A 186 -0.40 -2.54 -6.81
C ALA A 186 0.78 -3.13 -6.02
N PHE A 187 0.82 -2.79 -4.73
CA PHE A 187 1.67 -3.44 -3.74
C PHE A 187 0.94 -3.46 -2.39
N PHE A 188 1.49 -4.21 -1.44
CA PHE A 188 0.98 -4.24 -0.07
C PHE A 188 1.99 -3.64 0.90
N VAL A 189 1.48 -2.94 1.91
CA VAL A 189 2.29 -2.23 2.90
C VAL A 189 1.85 -2.60 4.31
N ALA A 190 2.78 -3.14 5.10
CA ALA A 190 2.67 -3.34 6.52
C ALA A 190 3.22 -2.12 7.27
N THR A 191 2.47 -1.64 8.26
CA THR A 191 2.92 -0.60 9.20
C THR A 191 2.37 -0.93 10.58
N TYR A 192 2.85 -0.25 11.62
CA TYR A 192 2.33 -0.46 12.97
C TYR A 192 2.40 0.82 13.80
N ALA A 193 1.64 0.85 14.88
CA ALA A 193 1.79 1.81 15.96
C ALA A 193 1.89 1.06 17.30
N ASP A 194 2.81 1.50 18.15
CA ASP A 194 2.87 1.08 19.53
C ASP A 194 1.89 1.93 20.34
N ARG A 195 0.79 1.32 20.77
CA ARG A 195 -0.20 1.98 21.64
C ARG A 195 -0.02 1.49 23.07
N ALA A 196 -0.56 2.25 24.02
CA ALA A 196 -0.38 2.08 25.47
C ALA A 196 -0.06 0.64 25.94
N GLU A 197 -0.94 -0.32 25.68
CA GLU A 197 -0.80 -1.70 26.20
C GLU A 197 -0.40 -2.74 25.14
N ARG A 198 -0.35 -2.37 23.85
CA ARG A 198 0.01 -3.29 22.77
C ARG A 198 0.31 -2.57 21.46
N ARG A 199 1.13 -3.22 20.64
CA ARG A 199 1.31 -2.88 19.24
C ARG A 199 0.08 -3.25 18.41
N GLN A 200 -0.32 -2.36 17.51
CA GLN A 200 -1.32 -2.64 16.47
C GLN A 200 -0.64 -2.64 15.11
N VAL A 201 -0.78 -3.74 14.38
CA VAL A 201 -0.18 -3.92 13.06
C VAL A 201 -1.27 -3.83 12.01
N ASP A 202 -0.99 -3.12 10.93
CA ASP A 202 -1.87 -2.99 9.77
C ASP A 202 -1.17 -3.52 8.52
N VAL A 203 -1.97 -4.05 7.59
CA VAL A 203 -1.53 -4.28 6.21
C VAL A 203 -2.55 -3.72 5.23
N SER A 204 -2.09 -2.94 4.26
CA SER A 204 -2.92 -2.21 3.28
C SER A 204 -2.53 -2.56 1.86
N HIS A 205 -3.52 -2.64 0.98
CA HIS A 205 -3.30 -2.62 -0.47
C HIS A 205 -3.24 -1.17 -0.97
N ARG A 206 -2.14 -0.84 -1.67
CA ARG A 206 -1.96 0.40 -2.43
C ARG A 206 -1.98 0.07 -3.91
N GLY A 207 -2.89 0.69 -4.66
CA GLY A 207 -3.02 0.46 -6.09
C GLY A 207 -3.22 1.75 -6.85
N GLY A 208 -2.87 1.72 -8.13
CA GLY A 208 -2.94 2.84 -9.06
C GLY A 208 -2.76 2.36 -10.50
N LYS A 209 -2.59 3.29 -11.43
CA LYS A 209 -2.08 2.98 -12.78
C LYS A 209 -0.65 2.44 -12.65
N ALA A 210 -0.28 1.43 -13.44
CA ALA A 210 1.10 0.91 -13.43
C ALA A 210 2.11 2.06 -13.63
N GLY A 211 3.18 2.05 -12.83
CA GLY A 211 4.17 3.14 -12.80
C GLY A 211 3.82 4.29 -11.84
N PHE A 212 2.76 4.18 -11.03
CA PHE A 212 2.42 5.20 -10.03
C PHE A 212 3.46 5.32 -8.91
N VAL A 213 4.31 4.31 -8.68
CA VAL A 213 5.43 4.39 -7.76
C VAL A 213 6.67 4.89 -8.51
N ARG A 214 7.17 6.07 -8.12
CA ARG A 214 8.44 6.59 -8.66
C ARG A 214 9.60 6.01 -7.87
N VAL A 215 10.65 5.58 -8.56
CA VAL A 215 11.89 5.09 -7.95
C VAL A 215 13.01 6.10 -8.23
N ALA A 216 13.54 6.74 -7.19
CA ALA A 216 14.70 7.63 -7.30
C ALA A 216 16.00 6.84 -7.55
N GLU A 217 17.07 7.54 -7.96
CA GLU A 217 18.38 6.92 -8.21
C GLU A 217 18.92 6.20 -6.97
N ASP A 218 18.77 6.79 -5.79
CA ASP A 218 19.21 6.23 -4.51
C ASP A 218 18.33 5.06 -4.00
N GLY A 219 17.26 4.71 -4.74
CA GLY A 219 16.32 3.65 -4.39
C GLY A 219 15.14 4.09 -3.54
N THR A 220 15.02 5.39 -3.20
CA THR A 220 13.85 5.92 -2.51
C THR A 220 12.62 5.83 -3.41
N LEU A 221 11.53 5.28 -2.88
CA LEU A 221 10.24 5.22 -3.54
C LEU A 221 9.41 6.46 -3.16
N THR A 222 8.72 7.06 -4.13
CA THR A 222 7.67 8.06 -3.86
C THR A 222 6.33 7.49 -4.32
N VAL A 223 5.36 7.49 -3.42
CA VAL A 223 4.04 6.91 -3.65
C VAL A 223 2.95 7.97 -3.46
N PRO A 224 2.08 8.21 -4.45
CA PRO A 224 0.92 9.05 -4.26
C PRO A 224 -0.13 8.33 -3.41
N ASP A 225 -0.70 9.06 -2.43
CA ASP A 225 -1.86 8.60 -1.67
C ASP A 225 -3.11 9.21 -2.29
N PHE A 226 -3.90 8.34 -2.90
CA PHE A 226 -5.16 8.70 -3.55
C PHE A 226 -6.33 8.71 -2.57
N ASN A 227 -7.48 9.23 -3.02
CA ASN A 227 -8.66 9.34 -2.18
C ASN A 227 -9.14 7.97 -1.65
N GLY A 228 -9.55 7.95 -0.38
CA GLY A 228 -9.83 6.70 0.32
C GLY A 228 -10.96 6.83 1.34
N ASN A 229 -10.92 5.97 2.35
CA ASN A 229 -11.87 6.00 3.48
C ASN A 229 -11.50 7.02 4.57
N LEU A 230 -10.35 7.68 4.45
CA LEU A 230 -9.82 8.67 5.40
C LEU A 230 -9.55 8.11 6.80
N PHE A 231 -9.35 6.79 6.91
CA PHE A 231 -9.00 6.15 8.18
C PHE A 231 -7.54 6.43 8.52
N PHE A 232 -6.69 6.48 7.48
CA PHE A 232 -5.26 6.77 7.55
C PHE A 232 -4.40 5.75 8.31
N SER A 233 -4.86 4.52 8.57
CA SER A 233 -4.08 3.55 9.36
C SER A 233 -2.63 3.36 8.88
N THR A 234 -2.38 3.31 7.57
CA THR A 234 -0.99 3.28 7.08
C THR A 234 -0.22 4.58 7.32
N LEU A 235 -0.78 5.74 6.94
CA LEU A 235 -0.06 7.01 7.03
C LEU A 235 0.07 7.50 8.49
N GLY A 236 -0.94 7.25 9.32
CA GLY A 236 -0.94 7.52 10.74
C GLY A 236 0.16 6.72 11.45
N ASN A 237 0.31 5.44 11.14
CA ASN A 237 1.43 4.63 11.65
C ASN A 237 2.79 5.22 11.23
N ILE A 238 2.95 5.60 9.95
CA ILE A 238 4.19 6.22 9.44
C ILE A 238 4.48 7.53 10.16
N VAL A 239 3.48 8.37 10.45
CA VAL A 239 3.67 9.62 11.21
C VAL A 239 4.24 9.36 12.61
N LEU A 240 3.93 8.21 13.22
CA LEU A 240 4.36 7.92 14.60
C LEU A 240 5.75 7.31 14.72
N ASN A 241 6.13 6.41 13.82
CA ASN A 241 7.41 5.70 13.95
C ASN A 241 8.26 5.67 12.67
N GLY A 242 7.76 6.20 11.56
CA GLY A 242 8.51 6.29 10.31
C GLY A 242 8.92 4.95 9.71
N LYS A 243 8.23 3.84 10.02
CA LYS A 243 8.59 2.50 9.52
C LYS A 243 7.52 1.92 8.61
N ALA A 244 7.94 1.22 7.56
CA ALA A 244 7.06 0.47 6.67
C ALA A 244 7.72 -0.79 6.10
N GLY A 245 6.89 -1.80 5.81
CA GLY A 245 7.28 -3.04 5.15
C GLY A 245 6.49 -3.20 3.87
N LEU A 246 7.14 -3.33 2.72
CA LEU A 246 6.48 -3.43 1.41
C LEU A 246 6.62 -4.82 0.83
N VAL A 247 5.61 -5.28 0.12
CA VAL A 247 5.71 -6.42 -0.79
C VAL A 247 5.11 -6.07 -2.14
N PHE A 248 5.95 -6.18 -3.17
CA PHE A 248 5.54 -6.16 -4.57
C PHE A 248 5.40 -7.60 -5.06
N VAL A 249 4.36 -7.84 -5.86
CA VAL A 249 4.04 -9.16 -6.40
C VAL A 249 4.13 -9.07 -7.91
N ASP A 250 4.94 -9.93 -8.51
CA ASP A 250 4.76 -10.26 -9.91
C ASP A 250 3.70 -11.35 -9.99
N TYR A 251 2.52 -10.94 -10.45
CA TYR A 251 1.33 -11.76 -10.54
C TYR A 251 1.46 -12.91 -11.55
N GLU A 252 2.31 -12.79 -12.57
CA GLU A 252 2.47 -13.78 -13.64
C GLU A 252 3.53 -14.84 -13.31
N SER A 253 4.58 -14.47 -12.58
CA SER A 253 5.66 -15.38 -12.16
C SER A 253 5.50 -15.90 -10.74
N GLY A 254 4.69 -15.25 -9.91
CA GLY A 254 4.56 -15.53 -8.48
C GLY A 254 5.74 -15.05 -7.65
N ASP A 255 6.62 -14.21 -8.21
CA ASP A 255 7.77 -13.64 -7.51
C ASP A 255 7.33 -12.58 -6.50
N LEU A 256 8.05 -12.52 -5.38
CA LEU A 256 7.90 -11.48 -4.36
C LEU A 256 9.18 -10.65 -4.25
N LEU A 257 9.01 -9.33 -4.21
CA LEU A 257 10.04 -8.39 -3.76
C LEU A 257 9.56 -7.78 -2.43
N GLN A 258 10.17 -8.22 -1.34
CA GLN A 258 9.86 -7.80 0.02
C GLN A 258 10.93 -6.80 0.52
N MET A 259 10.48 -5.72 1.16
CA MET A 259 11.37 -4.70 1.69
C MET A 259 10.90 -4.25 3.07
N THR A 260 11.84 -3.89 3.94
CA THR A 260 11.55 -3.11 5.16
C THR A 260 12.47 -1.90 5.20
N GLY A 261 12.00 -0.80 5.77
CA GLY A 261 12.74 0.45 5.75
C GLY A 261 12.00 1.61 6.37
N ASP A 262 12.46 2.80 6.02
CA ASP A 262 12.03 4.05 6.62
C ASP A 262 11.05 4.75 5.68
N ALA A 263 9.99 5.34 6.23
CA ALA A 263 8.94 5.99 5.48
C ALA A 263 8.58 7.35 6.08
N GLU A 264 8.16 8.28 5.22
CA GLU A 264 7.78 9.64 5.63
C GLU A 264 6.55 10.10 4.87
N VAL A 265 5.60 10.74 5.58
CA VAL A 265 4.42 11.34 4.95
C VAL A 265 4.73 12.76 4.50
N VAL A 266 4.57 13.02 3.20
CA VAL A 266 4.77 14.33 2.58
C VAL A 266 3.40 14.98 2.36
N LEU A 267 3.13 15.99 3.18
CA LEU A 267 1.84 16.70 3.19
C LEU A 267 1.90 18.06 2.47
N ASP A 268 3.09 18.55 2.18
CA ASP A 268 3.33 19.82 1.49
C ASP A 268 4.41 19.62 0.43
N SER A 269 4.00 19.56 -0.83
CA SER A 269 4.88 19.44 -1.98
C SER A 269 4.13 19.91 -3.23
N PRO A 270 4.76 20.68 -4.12
CA PRO A 270 4.14 21.08 -5.39
C PRO A 270 3.81 19.85 -6.26
N GLU A 271 4.49 18.73 -6.06
CA GLU A 271 4.21 17.47 -6.78
C GLU A 271 2.83 16.91 -6.45
N ILE A 272 2.29 17.17 -5.25
CA ILE A 272 0.92 16.75 -4.88
C ILE A 272 -0.09 17.41 -5.81
N ALA A 273 0.03 18.71 -6.05
CA ALA A 273 -0.86 19.44 -6.94
C ALA A 273 -0.64 19.06 -8.42
N ALA A 274 0.58 18.69 -8.80
CA ALA A 274 0.92 18.32 -10.16
C ALA A 274 0.49 16.89 -10.53
N PHE A 275 0.50 15.96 -9.57
CA PHE A 275 0.09 14.58 -9.80
C PHE A 275 -1.44 14.45 -9.68
N GLN A 276 -2.12 14.24 -10.81
CA GLN A 276 -3.58 14.15 -10.83
C GLN A 276 -4.09 13.02 -9.92
N GLY A 277 -4.97 13.39 -8.99
CA GLY A 277 -5.60 12.48 -8.03
C GLY A 277 -4.81 12.22 -6.75
N ALA A 278 -3.54 12.63 -6.68
CA ALA A 278 -2.78 12.57 -5.43
C ALA A 278 -3.33 13.61 -4.44
N GLU A 279 -3.66 13.18 -3.24
CA GLU A 279 -4.02 14.10 -2.16
C GLU A 279 -2.83 14.39 -1.24
N ARG A 280 -1.89 13.44 -1.17
CA ARG A 280 -0.65 13.46 -0.39
C ARG A 280 0.39 12.61 -1.11
N LEU A 281 1.65 12.73 -0.73
CA LEU A 281 2.70 11.77 -1.09
C LEU A 281 3.24 11.12 0.18
N TRP A 282 3.92 9.99 0.02
CA TRP A 282 4.80 9.47 1.05
C TRP A 282 6.02 8.81 0.40
N THR A 283 7.14 8.83 1.11
CA THR A 283 8.39 8.25 0.65
C THR A 283 8.69 6.96 1.41
N PHE A 284 9.48 6.09 0.79
CA PHE A 284 9.99 4.88 1.42
C PHE A 284 11.43 4.62 0.98
N ARG A 285 12.35 4.54 1.93
CA ARG A 285 13.75 4.17 1.70
C ARG A 285 14.01 2.75 2.21
N PRO A 286 14.28 1.78 1.33
CA PRO A 286 14.52 0.41 1.78
C PRO A 286 15.83 0.29 2.59
N ARG A 287 15.77 -0.40 3.73
CA ARG A 287 16.95 -0.80 4.52
C ARG A 287 17.36 -2.24 4.26
N ARG A 288 16.37 -3.15 4.13
CA ARG A 288 16.58 -4.54 3.73
C ARG A 288 15.67 -4.86 2.55
N ILE A 289 16.21 -5.57 1.57
CA ILE A 289 15.51 -5.94 0.33
C ILE A 289 15.74 -7.43 0.11
N LEU A 290 14.65 -8.18 -0.04
CA LEU A 290 14.66 -9.61 -0.31
C LEU A 290 13.84 -9.88 -1.56
N ARG A 291 14.39 -10.70 -2.46
CA ARG A 291 13.69 -11.25 -3.61
C ARG A 291 13.46 -12.75 -3.38
N ARG A 292 12.23 -13.20 -3.60
CA ARG A 292 11.86 -14.62 -3.50
C ARG A 292 11.16 -15.03 -4.79
N ALA A 293 11.92 -15.67 -5.67
CA ALA A 293 11.43 -16.13 -6.97
C ALA A 293 10.42 -17.27 -6.80
N GLY A 294 9.31 -17.19 -7.54
CA GLY A 294 8.21 -18.13 -7.54
C GLY A 294 7.63 -18.37 -6.14
N ALA A 295 7.76 -17.45 -5.18
CA ALA A 295 7.36 -17.67 -3.79
C ALA A 295 5.87 -17.95 -3.59
N LEU A 296 5.01 -17.47 -4.49
CA LEU A 296 3.58 -17.77 -4.42
C LEU A 296 3.25 -19.04 -5.20
N ALA A 297 2.36 -19.88 -4.64
CA ALA A 297 1.79 -21.03 -5.37
C ALA A 297 0.72 -20.61 -6.39
N LEU A 298 0.21 -19.38 -6.28
CA LEU A 298 -0.78 -18.78 -7.18
C LEU A 298 -0.12 -17.99 -8.31
N ARG A 299 -0.80 -17.99 -9.46
CA ARG A 299 -0.60 -17.05 -10.56
C ARG A 299 -1.88 -16.32 -10.83
N TRP A 300 -1.77 -15.09 -11.31
CA TRP A 300 -2.91 -14.29 -11.68
C TRP A 300 -2.78 -13.81 -13.11
N SER A 301 -3.88 -13.93 -13.85
CA SER A 301 -4.03 -13.35 -15.17
C SER A 301 -4.86 -12.08 -15.09
N PHE A 302 -4.39 -11.02 -15.74
CA PHE A 302 -5.13 -9.76 -15.82
C PHE A 302 -6.32 -9.93 -16.76
N ARG A 303 -7.52 -9.51 -16.33
CA ARG A 303 -8.71 -9.57 -17.22
C ARG A 303 -8.61 -8.56 -18.36
N LYS A 304 -9.13 -8.91 -19.54
CA LYS A 304 -9.42 -7.93 -20.60
C LYS A 304 -10.45 -6.95 -20.01
N GLU A 305 -10.08 -5.68 -19.82
CA GLU A 305 -10.83 -4.67 -19.02
C GLU A 305 -10.73 -4.81 -17.49
N GLY A 306 -9.63 -5.38 -17.00
CA GLY A 306 -9.40 -5.55 -15.56
C GLY A 306 -9.13 -4.26 -14.79
N TRP A 307 -8.74 -3.19 -15.49
CA TRP A 307 -8.40 -1.91 -14.86
C TRP A 307 -9.57 -1.34 -14.06
N SER A 308 -9.26 -0.87 -12.85
CA SER A 308 -10.17 -0.06 -12.09
C SER A 308 -10.38 1.29 -12.78
N PRO A 309 -11.63 1.73 -12.94
CA PRO A 309 -11.92 3.09 -13.38
C PRO A 309 -11.24 4.16 -12.52
N ASN A 310 -11.09 3.95 -11.20
CA ASN A 310 -10.43 4.92 -10.32
C ASN A 310 -8.93 5.00 -10.60
N SER A 311 -8.28 3.87 -10.90
CA SER A 311 -6.85 3.85 -11.27
C SER A 311 -6.60 4.54 -12.61
N LEU A 312 -7.54 4.44 -13.56
CA LEU A 312 -7.43 5.12 -14.86
C LEU A 312 -7.63 6.64 -14.77
N MET A 313 -8.26 7.14 -13.69
CA MET A 313 -8.42 8.57 -13.44
C MET A 313 -7.22 9.23 -12.77
N THR A 314 -6.21 8.47 -12.33
CA THR A 314 -4.98 9.04 -11.74
C THR A 314 -3.99 9.43 -12.82
N GLY A 315 -3.18 10.46 -12.56
CA GLY A 315 -2.11 10.89 -13.46
C GLY A 315 -0.89 9.98 -13.45
N ASP A 316 0.19 10.46 -14.06
CA ASP A 316 1.52 9.85 -13.97
C ASP A 316 2.61 10.90 -13.73
N TRP A 317 3.81 10.41 -13.42
CA TRP A 317 4.94 11.25 -13.06
C TRP A 317 5.50 12.08 -14.22
N THR A 318 5.31 11.64 -15.47
CA THR A 318 5.74 12.39 -16.65
C THR A 318 4.84 13.62 -16.82
N GLU A 319 3.53 13.44 -16.73
CA GLU A 319 2.58 14.54 -16.73
C GLU A 319 2.79 15.50 -15.55
N ALA A 320 3.04 14.95 -14.35
CA ALA A 320 3.30 15.77 -13.17
C ALA A 320 4.56 16.64 -13.35
N ALA A 321 5.65 16.07 -13.86
CA ALA A 321 6.87 16.82 -14.16
C ALA A 321 6.64 17.92 -15.20
N ALA A 322 5.88 17.63 -16.28
CA ALA A 322 5.54 18.61 -17.30
C ALA A 322 4.69 19.76 -16.73
N ARG A 323 3.72 19.47 -15.85
CA ARG A 323 2.90 20.50 -15.16
C ARG A 323 3.75 21.39 -14.27
N LEU A 324 4.71 20.83 -13.53
CA LEU A 324 5.63 21.60 -12.70
C LEU A 324 6.53 22.50 -13.55
N GLN A 325 7.11 21.96 -14.62
CA GLN A 325 7.95 22.74 -15.54
C GLN A 325 7.16 23.89 -16.17
N ALA A 326 5.92 23.64 -16.60
CA ALA A 326 5.05 24.69 -17.13
C ALA A 326 4.71 25.76 -16.07
N ALA A 327 4.46 25.35 -14.83
CA ALA A 327 4.21 26.27 -13.73
C ALA A 327 5.44 27.14 -13.41
N ASP A 328 6.64 26.59 -13.45
CA ASP A 328 7.88 27.34 -13.25
C ASP A 328 8.16 28.30 -14.42
N LEU A 329 7.94 27.86 -15.65
CA LEU A 329 8.06 28.72 -16.83
C LEU A 329 7.07 29.90 -16.78
N SER A 330 5.84 29.70 -16.30
CA SER A 330 4.86 30.79 -16.16
C SER A 330 5.25 31.86 -15.14
N LYS A 331 6.17 31.54 -14.20
CA LYS A 331 6.75 32.49 -13.24
C LYS A 331 8.00 33.18 -13.77
N SER A 332 8.52 32.75 -14.91
CA SER A 332 9.74 33.29 -15.52
C SER A 332 9.40 34.23 -16.68
N TRP A 333 10.02 35.41 -16.72
CA TRP A 333 9.97 36.26 -17.89
C TRP A 333 10.81 35.63 -18.99
N ARG A 334 10.17 35.25 -20.10
CA ARG A 334 10.91 34.86 -21.31
C ARG A 334 11.48 36.13 -21.95
N PRO A 335 12.81 36.31 -22.04
CA PRO A 335 13.38 37.49 -22.67
C PRO A 335 13.12 37.47 -24.17
N TYR A 336 12.62 38.58 -24.70
CA TYR A 336 12.47 38.80 -26.14
C TYR A 336 13.41 39.89 -26.62
N ARG A 337 13.90 39.77 -27.84
CA ARG A 337 14.63 40.83 -28.54
C ARG A 337 13.69 41.47 -29.56
N VAL A 338 13.76 42.80 -29.65
CA VAL A 338 13.11 43.54 -30.73
C VAL A 338 13.89 43.28 -32.02
N THR A 339 13.28 42.60 -32.98
CA THR A 339 13.91 42.29 -34.27
C THR A 339 13.59 43.31 -35.34
N LYS A 340 12.45 44.01 -35.20
CA LYS A 340 12.03 45.07 -36.12
C LYS A 340 11.13 46.06 -35.41
N ILE A 341 11.28 47.34 -35.74
CA ILE A 341 10.36 48.42 -35.34
C ILE A 341 9.78 49.00 -36.62
N VAL A 342 8.46 49.16 -36.69
CA VAL A 342 7.74 49.73 -37.85
C VAL A 342 6.91 50.90 -37.38
N ASP A 343 7.11 52.08 -37.98
CA ASP A 343 6.24 53.23 -37.80
C ASP A 343 5.00 53.04 -38.70
N GLU A 344 3.85 52.71 -38.11
CA GLU A 344 2.60 52.51 -38.84
C GLU A 344 1.92 53.86 -39.15
N THR A 345 2.03 54.80 -38.21
CA THR A 345 1.58 56.20 -38.32
C THR A 345 2.53 57.10 -37.53
N PRO A 346 2.42 58.45 -37.62
CA PRO A 346 3.23 59.37 -36.80
C PRO A 346 3.09 59.16 -35.28
N GLU A 347 2.03 58.48 -34.84
CA GLU A 347 1.68 58.28 -33.42
C GLU A 347 1.76 56.80 -32.99
N ILE A 348 1.90 55.85 -33.93
CA ILE A 348 1.83 54.40 -33.66
C ILE A 348 3.07 53.69 -34.19
N ARG A 349 3.72 52.91 -33.30
CA ARG A 349 4.84 52.02 -33.62
C ARG A 349 4.54 50.56 -33.28
N SER A 350 4.82 49.67 -34.22
CA SER A 350 4.83 48.23 -34.05
C SER A 350 6.23 47.74 -33.67
N PHE A 351 6.32 46.87 -32.65
CA PHE A 351 7.55 46.18 -32.26
C PHE A 351 7.40 44.70 -32.55
N HIS A 352 8.23 44.18 -33.45
CA HIS A 352 8.31 42.74 -33.71
C HIS A 352 9.31 42.13 -32.74
N LEU A 353 8.85 41.13 -32.00
CA LEU A 353 9.63 40.47 -30.97
C LEU A 353 9.97 39.05 -31.40
N GLN A 354 11.21 38.61 -31.14
CA GLN A 354 11.61 37.21 -31.24
C GLN A 354 12.16 36.74 -29.88
N PRO A 355 11.91 35.49 -29.46
CA PRO A 355 12.52 34.97 -28.25
C PRO A 355 14.06 35.07 -28.30
N ALA A 356 14.68 35.47 -27.20
CA ALA A 356 16.12 35.64 -27.12
C ALA A 356 16.89 34.30 -27.04
N ASP A 357 16.16 33.19 -26.83
CA ASP A 357 16.65 31.82 -26.66
C ASP A 357 16.61 30.97 -27.94
N GLY A 358 16.19 31.55 -29.08
CA GLY A 358 16.19 30.90 -30.40
C GLY A 358 14.78 30.59 -30.87
#